data_AF-A0A2V9V951-F1
#
_entry.id   AF-A0A2V9V951-F1
#
_cell.length_a   1.000
_cell.length_b   1.000
_cell.length_c   1.000
_cell.angle_alpha   90.00
_cell.angle_beta   90.00
_cell.angle_gamma   90.00
#
_symmetry.space_group_name_H-M   'P 1'
#
loop_
_entity.id
_entity.type
_entity.pdbx_description
1 polymer ?
#
loop_
_entity_poly.entity_id
_entity_poly.type
_entity_poly.pdbx_seq_one_letter_code
_entity_poly.pdbx_strand_id
1 'polypeptide(L)' 'YRISGIVRLDIVISSRGTVDSVSLVGGNPMFVDAAVTAVKKWKYVPAESETKSQVEFKFDPGQNP' A
#
# COMPACT_ATOMS: atom_id res chain seq x y z
N TYR A 1 -5.12 -2.74 -24.57
CA TYR A 1 -4.50 -3.66 -23.60
C TYR A 1 -5.13 -3.45 -22.25
N ARG A 2 -5.57 -4.52 -21.57
CA ARG A 2 -6.00 -4.47 -20.18
C ARG A 2 -4.80 -4.86 -19.33
N ILE A 3 -4.27 -3.93 -18.54
CA ILE A 3 -3.11 -4.17 -17.69
C ILE A 3 -3.63 -4.51 -16.31
N SER A 4 -3.25 -5.68 -15.81
CA SER A 4 -3.53 -6.15 -14.46
C SER A 4 -2.24 -6.49 -13.74
N GLY A 5 -2.29 -6.59 -12.43
CA GLY A 5 -1.11 -6.91 -11.63
C GLY A 5 -1.37 -6.84 -10.14
N ILE A 6 -0.41 -7.38 -9.40
CA ILE A 6 -0.40 -7.32 -7.94
C ILE A 6 0.79 -6.45 -7.52
N VAL A 7 0.61 -5.61 -6.52
CA VAL A 7 1.68 -4.86 -5.85
C VAL A 7 1.64 -5.18 -4.36
N ARG A 8 2.78 -5.59 -3.81
CA ARG A 8 2.96 -5.82 -2.38
C ARG A 8 3.89 -4.77 -1.79
N LEU A 9 3.45 -4.16 -0.71
CA LEU A 9 4.18 -3.10 -0.02
C LEU A 9 4.31 -3.47 1.46
N ASP A 10 5.49 -3.25 2.01
CA ASP A 10 5.70 -3.20 3.46
C ASP A 10 5.55 -1.75 3.91
N ILE A 11 4.74 -1.54 4.94
CA ILE A 11 4.49 -0.21 5.51
C ILE A 11 4.83 -0.17 6.98
N VAL A 12 5.31 0.99 7.41
CA VAL A 12 5.52 1.34 8.81
C VAL A 12 4.50 2.40 9.19
N ILE A 13 3.65 2.08 10.14
CA ILE A 13 2.63 2.95 10.71
C ILE A 13 3.18 3.47 12.04
N SER A 14 3.24 4.79 12.20
CA SER A 14 3.69 5.40 13.43
C SER A 14 2.68 5.21 14.57
N SER A 15 3.12 5.43 15.81
CA SER A 15 2.24 5.51 16.98
C SER A 15 1.14 6.56 16.84
N ARG A 16 1.29 7.55 15.95
CA ARG A 16 0.27 8.57 15.64
C ARG A 16 -0.74 8.11 14.59
N GLY A 17 -0.59 6.91 14.05
CA GLY A 17 -1.47 6.34 13.03
C GLY A 17 -1.19 6.84 11.60
N THR A 18 -0.05 7.48 11.35
CA THR A 18 0.37 7.87 9.99
C THR A 18 1.27 6.81 9.38
N VAL A 19 1.19 6.61 8.07
CA VAL A 19 2.17 5.78 7.36
C VAL A 19 3.45 6.59 7.17
N ASP A 20 4.51 6.22 7.88
CA ASP A 20 5.79 6.93 7.90
C ASP A 20 6.77 6.36 6.86
N SER A 21 6.66 5.08 6.53
CA SER A 21 7.53 4.45 5.50
C SER A 21 6.76 3.43 4.68
N VAL A 22 7.16 3.32 3.41
CA VAL A 22 6.61 2.37 2.44
C VAL A 22 7.77 1.80 1.64
N SER A 23 7.87 0.47 1.59
CA SER A 23 8.88 -0.27 0.83
C SER A 23 8.21 -1.21 -0.15
N LEU A 24 8.71 -1.27 -1.38
CA LEU A 24 8.22 -2.21 -2.39
C LEU A 24 8.78 -3.61 -2.08
N VAL A 25 7.89 -4.56 -1.84
CA VAL A 25 8.25 -5.98 -1.73
C VAL A 25 8.31 -6.60 -3.12
N GLY A 26 7.36 -6.23 -3.99
CA GLY A 26 7.34 -6.66 -5.38
C GLY A 26 6.03 -6.32 -6.09
N GLY A 27 6.03 -6.34 -7.42
CA GLY A 27 4.83 -6.10 -8.21
C GLY A 27 5.10 -5.49 -9.58
N ASN A 28 4.03 -5.17 -10.30
CA ASN A 28 4.13 -4.52 -11.60
C ASN A 28 4.58 -3.05 -11.45
N PRO A 29 5.72 -2.64 -12.05
CA PRO A 29 6.27 -1.29 -11.90
C PRO A 29 5.29 -0.16 -12.27
N MET A 30 4.38 -0.39 -13.21
CA MET A 30 3.38 0.62 -13.61
C MET A 30 2.38 0.97 -12.50
N PHE A 31 2.18 0.07 -11.53
CA PHE A 31 1.20 0.26 -10.45
C PHE A 31 1.82 0.64 -9.11
N VAL A 32 3.15 0.60 -8.99
CA VAL A 32 3.87 0.86 -7.73
C VAL A 32 3.57 2.27 -7.22
N ASP A 33 3.72 3.29 -8.05
CA ASP A 33 3.52 4.68 -7.64
C ASP A 33 2.08 4.96 -7.18
N ALA A 34 1.10 4.37 -7.86
CA ALA A 34 -0.31 4.47 -7.49
C ALA A 34 -0.57 3.81 -6.12
N ALA A 35 -0.04 2.60 -5.90
CA ALA A 35 -0.18 1.89 -4.64
C ALA A 35 0.52 2.65 -3.49
N VAL A 36 1.75 3.10 -3.68
CA VAL A 36 2.50 3.89 -2.68
C VAL A 36 1.75 5.17 -2.32
N THR A 37 1.24 5.89 -3.31
CA THR A 37 0.49 7.13 -3.09
C THR A 37 -0.82 6.87 -2.34
N ALA A 38 -1.51 5.76 -2.62
CA ALA A 38 -2.72 5.38 -1.91
C ALA A 38 -2.44 5.09 -0.43
N VAL A 39 -1.42 4.27 -0.14
CA VAL A 39 -1.10 3.90 1.24
C VAL A 39 -0.62 5.10 2.07
N LYS A 40 0.15 6.01 1.48
CA LYS A 40 0.61 7.24 2.16
C LYS A 40 -0.54 8.16 2.61
N LYS A 41 -1.75 7.99 2.07
CA LYS A 41 -2.94 8.76 2.46
C LYS A 41 -3.74 8.11 3.59
N TRP A 42 -3.42 6.87 3.96
CA TRP A 42 -4.13 6.17 5.01
C TRP A 42 -3.84 6.78 6.38
N LYS A 43 -4.87 6.76 7.23
CA LYS A 43 -4.80 7.16 8.64
C LYS A 43 -5.36 6.01 9.47
N TYR A 44 -4.56 5.57 10.41
CA TYR A 44 -4.86 4.52 11.36
C TYR A 44 -5.19 5.12 12.72
N VAL A 45 -5.79 4.32 13.59
CA VAL A 45 -5.96 4.68 15.00
C VAL A 45 -4.57 4.73 15.64
N PRO A 46 -4.26 5.76 16.45
CA PRO A 46 -3.03 5.81 17.21
C PRO A 46 -2.82 4.55 18.07
N ALA A 47 -1.56 4.16 18.23
CA ALA A 47 -1.14 2.99 18.99
C ALA A 47 0.02 3.35 19.93
N GLU A 48 0.32 2.49 20.89
CA GLU A 48 1.42 2.72 21.84
C GLU A 48 2.81 2.75 21.17
N SER A 49 2.95 2.07 20.03
CA SER A 49 4.23 1.94 19.30
C SER A 49 4.01 1.85 17.79
N GLU A 50 5.11 1.90 17.02
CA GLU A 50 5.06 1.71 15.57
C GLU A 50 4.62 0.29 15.21
N THR A 51 3.92 0.15 14.08
CA THR A 51 3.46 -1.14 13.56
C THR A 51 4.00 -1.35 12.15
N LYS A 52 4.54 -2.54 11.89
CA LYS A 52 4.95 -2.97 10.55
C LYS A 52 3.89 -3.90 9.98
N SER A 53 3.42 -3.59 8.78
CA SER A 53 2.35 -4.34 8.11
C SER A 53 2.68 -4.52 6.64
N GLN A 54 2.33 -5.67 6.08
CA GLN A 54 2.39 -5.90 4.64
C GLN A 54 0.99 -5.74 4.04
N VAL A 55 0.90 -5.04 2.91
CA VAL A 55 -0.36 -4.79 2.19
C VAL A 55 -0.24 -5.22 0.74
N GLU A 56 -1.33 -5.76 0.18
CA GLU A 56 -1.41 -6.24 -1.20
C GLU A 56 -2.49 -5.47 -1.96
N PHE A 57 -2.12 -4.93 -3.12
CA PHE A 57 -3.00 -4.27 -4.07
C PHE A 57 -3.19 -5.14 -5.29
N LYS A 58 -4.42 -5.53 -5.58
CA LYS A 58 -4.78 -6.21 -6.82
C LYS A 58 -5.38 -5.20 -7.80
N PHE A 59 -4.68 -4.95 -8.89
CA PHE A 59 -5.15 -4.13 -10.00
C PHE A 59 -5.77 -5.05 -11.06
N ASP A 60 -7.09 -4.99 -11.18
CA ASP A 60 -7.84 -5.79 -12.15
C ASP A 60 -8.85 -4.89 -12.90
N PRO A 61 -8.65 -4.62 -14.19
CA PRO A 61 -9.56 -3.80 -14.99
C PRO A 61 -10.91 -4.47 -15.28
N GLY A 62 -11.09 -5.74 -14.86
CA GLY A 62 -12.36 -6.47 -14.91
C GLY A 62 -13.18 -6.41 -13.62
N GLN A 63 -12.64 -5.86 -12.52
CA GLN A 63 -13.42 -5.62 -11.30
C GLN A 63 -14.12 -4.25 -11.40
N ASN A 64 -15.33 -4.26 -11.95
CA ASN A 64 -16.30 -3.21 -11.65
C ASN A 64 -16.80 -3.43 -10.21
N PRO A 65 -17.02 -2.37 -9.41
CA PRO A 65 -17.72 -2.50 -8.13
C PRO A 65 -19.14 -3.05 -8.30
#